data_AF-A0A6L6U6A2-F1
#
_entry.id   AF-A0A6L6U6A2-F1
#
_cell.length_a   1.000
_cell.length_b   1.000
_cell.length_c   1.000
_cell.angle_alpha   90.00
_cell.angle_beta   90.00
_cell.angle_gamma   90.00
#
_symmetry.space_group_name_H-M   'P 1'
#
loop_
_entity.id
_entity.type
_entity.pdbx_description
1 polymer ?
#
loop_
_entity_poly.entity_id
_entity_poly.type
_entity_poly.pdbx_seq_one_letter_code
_entity_poly.pdbx_strand_id
1 'polypeptide(L)'
;MKFKVLFLLIIGLLSFNANAQRGVRIGYIDTEYILQNVPEYKEATTQLDKKVQNWKSEIETKLNAIEQKKKELDNESVLLTKELYDERFEDITFEEAEVLDYQQKRFGPNGDLMIQKRQLIEPIQDQIFAAVQEIAETKKYDFVFDKSADVVMLYSAERYDISEQVLRTITRTSKRSQAKNKKERKELEEEEVVPEVSQAKDDRQKALDERKAAREAELAAKRAEREKAIEDRRIAQEELKEARRAEAEARRQKAEDARENKTETEEKAKTVATDSTSKVVSKIKTDSTIAKGSVVKDSTSIKKPKTAAEIAEAKRLKKLEERAARQKALEDRKAKIIEQRKKAREAREEQVRINDSIAKAKKND
;
A
#
# COMPACT_ATOMS: atom_id res chain seq x y z
N MET A 1 -29.70 -24.58 64.86
CA MET A 1 -29.88 -23.57 63.78
C MET A 1 -28.60 -22.80 63.45
N LYS A 2 -27.94 -22.11 64.40
CA LYS A 2 -26.78 -21.21 64.19
C LYS A 2 -25.79 -21.63 63.07
N PHE A 3 -25.24 -22.85 63.09
CA PHE A 3 -24.32 -23.35 62.04
C PHE A 3 -24.88 -23.36 60.61
N LYS A 4 -26.19 -23.62 60.41
CA LYS A 4 -26.80 -23.59 59.07
C LYS A 4 -26.89 -22.16 58.51
N VAL A 5 -27.08 -21.17 59.37
CA VAL A 5 -27.09 -19.74 59.00
C VAL A 5 -25.67 -19.28 58.64
N LEU A 6 -24.67 -19.68 59.44
CA LEU A 6 -23.26 -19.38 59.17
C LEU A 6 -22.80 -19.96 57.81
N PHE A 7 -23.19 -21.19 57.50
CA PHE A 7 -22.87 -21.85 56.22
C PHE A 7 -23.50 -21.12 55.02
N LEU A 8 -24.78 -20.72 55.13
CA LEU A 8 -25.46 -19.91 54.10
C LEU A 8 -24.79 -18.54 53.90
N LEU A 9 -24.37 -17.88 54.98
CA LEU A 9 -23.68 -16.59 54.92
C LEU A 9 -22.31 -16.70 54.23
N ILE A 10 -21.54 -17.76 54.52
CA ILE A 10 -20.25 -18.04 53.85
C ILE A 10 -20.44 -18.27 52.34
N ILE A 11 -21.48 -19.02 51.94
CA ILE A 11 -21.82 -19.24 50.52
C ILE A 11 -22.26 -17.92 49.85
N GLY A 12 -22.97 -17.05 50.56
CA GLY A 12 -23.32 -15.70 50.10
C GLY A 12 -22.08 -14.84 49.81
N LEU A 13 -21.09 -14.81 50.71
CA LEU A 13 -19.84 -14.06 50.49
C LEU A 13 -18.97 -14.66 49.38
N LEU A 14 -18.88 -15.99 49.28
CA LEU A 14 -18.19 -16.66 48.17
C LEU A 14 -18.76 -16.24 46.80
N SER A 15 -20.08 -16.13 46.71
CA SER A 15 -20.79 -15.75 45.47
C SER A 15 -20.46 -14.33 44.98
N PHE A 16 -20.03 -13.42 45.86
CA PHE A 16 -19.68 -12.03 45.49
C PHE A 16 -18.34 -11.89 44.75
N ASN A 17 -17.46 -12.88 44.82
CA ASN A 17 -16.08 -12.77 44.29
C ASN A 17 -16.00 -12.98 42.76
N ALA A 18 -17.07 -13.42 42.11
CA ALA A 18 -17.04 -13.87 40.71
C ALA A 18 -16.94 -12.76 39.63
N ASN A 19 -17.16 -11.49 39.98
CA ASN A 19 -17.30 -10.39 39.00
C ASN A 19 -16.16 -9.36 38.98
N ALA A 20 -15.11 -9.55 39.80
CA ALA A 20 -14.05 -8.55 39.98
C ALA A 20 -12.88 -8.66 38.99
N GLN A 21 -12.74 -9.79 38.27
CA GLN A 21 -11.63 -10.02 37.32
C GLN A 21 -11.83 -9.29 36.00
N ARG A 22 -11.66 -7.96 36.03
CA ARG A 22 -11.55 -7.12 34.83
C ARG A 22 -10.22 -7.45 34.13
N GLY A 23 -10.25 -8.39 33.19
CA GLY A 23 -9.08 -8.80 32.40
C GLY A 23 -8.47 -7.63 31.62
N VAL A 24 -7.13 -7.62 31.54
CA VAL A 24 -6.33 -6.55 30.91
C VAL A 24 -6.74 -6.34 29.45
N ARG A 25 -7.07 -5.10 29.11
CA ARG A 25 -7.50 -4.69 27.77
C ARG A 25 -6.30 -4.21 26.98
N ILE A 26 -5.75 -5.13 26.20
CA ILE A 26 -4.65 -4.88 25.27
C ILE A 26 -5.22 -4.55 23.88
N GLY A 27 -4.74 -3.47 23.28
CA GLY A 27 -4.89 -3.20 21.85
C GLY A 27 -3.52 -3.23 21.15
N TYR A 28 -3.52 -3.20 19.82
CA TYR A 28 -2.31 -2.93 19.04
C TYR A 28 -2.59 -2.02 17.83
N ILE A 29 -1.54 -1.36 17.36
CA ILE A 29 -1.51 -0.57 16.13
C ILE A 29 -0.40 -1.06 15.21
N ASP A 30 -0.45 -0.66 13.95
CA ASP A 30 0.65 -0.74 12.99
C ASP A 30 0.96 0.67 12.49
N THR A 31 1.96 1.33 13.09
CA THR A 31 2.30 2.73 12.78
C THR A 31 2.73 2.90 11.33
N GLU A 32 3.47 1.96 10.76
CA GLU A 32 3.90 2.00 9.35
C GLU A 32 2.69 1.90 8.41
N TYR A 33 1.72 1.02 8.69
CA TYR A 33 0.46 0.98 7.94
C TYR A 33 -0.32 2.30 8.03
N ILE A 34 -0.43 2.91 9.22
CA ILE A 34 -1.11 4.19 9.39
C ILE A 34 -0.39 5.29 8.58
N LEU A 35 0.93 5.41 8.71
CA LEU A 35 1.73 6.38 7.97
C LEU A 35 1.54 6.25 6.45
N GLN A 36 1.67 5.03 5.90
CA GLN A 36 1.51 4.80 4.45
C GLN A 36 0.12 5.17 3.90
N ASN A 37 -0.91 5.17 4.73
CA ASN A 37 -2.27 5.53 4.34
C ASN A 37 -2.64 7.00 4.60
N VAL A 38 -1.84 7.76 5.37
CA VAL A 38 -2.03 9.22 5.52
C VAL A 38 -1.66 9.93 4.20
N PRO A 39 -2.58 10.67 3.54
CA PRO A 39 -2.29 11.29 2.25
C PRO A 39 -1.12 12.29 2.28
N GLU A 40 -1.03 13.07 3.35
CA GLU A 40 0.02 14.07 3.58
C GLU A 40 1.42 13.43 3.62
N TYR A 41 1.57 12.30 4.33
CA TYR A 41 2.83 11.53 4.35
C TYR A 41 3.19 11.00 2.96
N LYS A 42 2.20 10.48 2.23
CA LYS A 42 2.38 9.91 0.89
C LYS A 42 2.82 10.97 -0.14
N GLU A 43 2.21 12.15 -0.10
CA GLU A 43 2.61 13.28 -0.94
C GLU A 43 4.00 13.81 -0.57
N ALA A 44 4.28 14.03 0.71
CA ALA A 44 5.57 14.53 1.18
C ALA A 44 6.71 13.54 0.89
N THR A 45 6.48 12.24 1.08
CA THR A 45 7.40 11.16 0.70
C THR A 45 7.66 11.16 -0.81
N THR A 46 6.61 11.28 -1.62
CA THR A 46 6.76 11.39 -3.10
C THR A 46 7.57 12.62 -3.52
N GLN A 47 7.50 13.73 -2.79
CA GLN A 47 8.35 14.90 -3.01
C GLN A 47 9.80 14.68 -2.55
N LEU A 48 10.01 13.97 -1.44
CA LEU A 48 11.34 13.63 -0.93
C LEU A 48 12.06 12.63 -1.84
N ASP A 49 11.37 11.62 -2.36
CA ASP A 49 11.94 10.67 -3.32
C ASP A 49 12.38 11.36 -4.62
N LYS A 50 11.63 12.36 -5.10
CA LYS A 50 12.05 13.19 -6.24
C LYS A 50 13.36 13.95 -5.94
N LYS A 51 13.51 14.54 -4.73
CA LYS A 51 14.78 15.16 -4.30
C LYS A 51 15.91 14.13 -4.25
N VAL A 52 15.65 12.93 -3.74
CA VAL A 52 16.63 11.83 -3.67
C VAL A 52 17.11 11.41 -5.05
N GLN A 53 16.22 11.25 -6.03
CA GLN A 53 16.63 10.91 -7.39
C GLN A 53 17.42 12.04 -8.05
N ASN A 54 17.06 13.30 -7.82
CA ASN A 54 17.84 14.45 -8.30
C ASN A 54 19.26 14.43 -7.71
N TRP A 55 19.42 14.27 -6.39
CA TRP A 55 20.75 14.21 -5.76
C TRP A 55 21.59 13.01 -6.22
N LYS A 56 20.96 11.86 -6.51
CA LYS A 56 21.65 10.71 -7.12
C LYS A 56 22.16 11.05 -8.52
N SER A 57 21.30 11.63 -9.36
CA SER A 57 21.66 12.07 -10.72
C SER A 57 22.75 13.15 -10.72
N GLU A 58 22.73 14.09 -9.78
CA GLU A 58 23.80 15.08 -9.56
C GLU A 58 25.13 14.43 -9.19
N ILE A 59 25.14 13.45 -8.28
CA ILE A 59 26.34 12.69 -7.87
C ILE A 59 26.88 11.88 -9.05
N GLU A 60 26.01 11.12 -9.74
CA GLU A 60 26.38 10.32 -10.91
C GLU A 60 26.98 11.19 -12.03
N THR A 61 26.36 12.33 -12.32
CA THR A 61 26.88 13.30 -13.31
C THR A 61 28.26 13.83 -12.93
N LYS A 62 28.48 14.14 -11.63
CA LYS A 62 29.79 14.59 -11.13
C LYS A 62 30.85 13.49 -11.17
N LEU A 63 30.51 12.25 -10.78
CA LEU A 63 31.40 11.10 -10.85
C LEU A 63 31.81 10.79 -12.30
N ASN A 64 30.87 10.81 -13.24
CA ASN A 64 31.14 10.62 -14.66
C ASN A 64 32.05 11.72 -15.23
N ALA A 65 31.87 12.99 -14.83
CA ALA A 65 32.74 14.09 -15.22
C ALA A 65 34.17 13.96 -14.64
N ILE A 66 34.30 13.49 -13.40
CA ILE A 66 35.60 13.18 -12.76
C ILE A 66 36.29 12.02 -13.48
N GLU A 67 35.55 10.95 -13.82
CA GLU A 67 36.09 9.80 -14.53
C GLU A 67 36.58 10.17 -15.94
N GLN A 68 35.88 11.08 -16.63
CA GLN A 68 36.34 11.67 -17.89
C GLN A 68 37.62 12.49 -17.70
N LYS A 69 37.68 13.39 -16.70
CA LYS A 69 38.89 14.17 -16.40
C LYS A 69 40.10 13.30 -16.05
N LYS A 70 39.90 12.17 -15.36
CA LYS A 70 40.96 11.19 -15.10
C LYS A 70 41.47 10.56 -16.39
N LYS A 71 40.57 10.05 -17.24
CA LYS A 71 40.92 9.51 -18.56
C LYS A 71 41.63 10.55 -19.45
N GLU A 72 41.22 11.82 -19.39
CA GLU A 72 41.92 12.91 -20.09
C GLU A 72 43.31 13.18 -19.52
N LEU A 73 43.48 13.21 -18.19
CA LEU A 73 44.77 13.37 -17.53
C LEU A 73 45.73 12.21 -17.84
N ASP A 74 45.24 10.98 -17.83
CA ASP A 74 46.02 9.78 -18.16
C ASP A 74 46.50 9.82 -19.62
N ASN A 75 45.61 10.17 -20.56
CA ASN A 75 45.94 10.28 -21.99
C ASN A 75 46.88 11.46 -22.28
N GLU A 76 46.72 12.60 -21.63
CA GLU A 76 47.59 13.78 -21.82
C GLU A 76 48.88 13.71 -21.00
N SER A 77 49.02 12.79 -20.03
CA SER A 77 50.15 12.70 -19.09
C SER A 77 51.53 12.79 -19.76
N VAL A 78 51.73 12.10 -20.88
CA VAL A 78 52.98 12.06 -21.66
C VAL A 78 53.32 13.40 -22.34
N LEU A 79 52.32 14.28 -22.50
CA LEU A 79 52.44 15.61 -23.11
C LEU A 79 52.48 16.76 -22.09
N LEU A 80 52.25 16.47 -20.80
CA LEU A 80 52.22 17.44 -19.71
C LEU A 80 53.60 17.58 -19.05
N THR A 81 53.89 18.78 -18.54
CA THR A 81 55.01 18.98 -17.61
C THR A 81 54.56 18.59 -16.20
N LYS A 82 55.46 18.02 -15.38
CA LYS A 82 55.12 17.48 -14.05
C LYS A 82 54.24 18.42 -13.21
N GLU A 83 54.61 19.70 -13.12
CA GLU A 83 53.85 20.75 -12.41
C GLU A 83 52.38 20.85 -12.85
N LEU A 84 52.11 20.70 -14.16
CA LEU A 84 50.79 20.83 -14.76
C LEU A 84 49.98 19.51 -14.68
N TYR A 85 50.67 18.39 -14.52
CA TYR A 85 50.05 17.11 -14.13
C TYR A 85 49.66 17.16 -12.64
N ASP A 86 50.58 17.56 -11.76
CA ASP A 86 50.36 17.70 -10.32
C ASP A 86 49.18 18.68 -10.03
N GLU A 87 49.13 19.82 -10.74
CA GLU A 87 48.02 20.80 -10.70
C GLU A 87 46.66 20.16 -11.03
N ARG A 88 46.56 19.46 -12.17
CA ARG A 88 45.31 18.80 -12.59
C ARG A 88 44.92 17.65 -11.65
N PHE A 89 45.89 16.94 -11.09
CA PHE A 89 45.65 15.88 -10.12
C PHE A 89 45.11 16.44 -8.80
N GLU A 90 45.62 17.58 -8.33
CA GLU A 90 45.07 18.32 -7.19
C GLU A 90 43.63 18.79 -7.45
N ASP A 91 43.34 19.38 -8.63
CA ASP A 91 41.98 19.77 -9.04
C ASP A 91 41.01 18.56 -9.05
N ILE A 92 41.42 17.42 -9.63
CA ILE A 92 40.58 16.21 -9.70
C ILE A 92 40.33 15.61 -8.32
N THR A 93 41.36 15.48 -7.48
CA THR A 93 41.22 14.92 -6.12
C THR A 93 40.43 15.86 -5.19
N PHE A 94 40.48 17.18 -5.44
CA PHE A 94 39.61 18.15 -4.79
C PHE A 94 38.13 17.95 -5.20
N GLU A 95 37.83 17.78 -6.49
CA GLU A 95 36.47 17.49 -6.96
C GLU A 95 35.93 16.16 -6.41
N GLU A 96 36.76 15.12 -6.28
CA GLU A 96 36.37 13.87 -5.62
C GLU A 96 36.03 14.06 -4.14
N ALA A 97 36.81 14.87 -3.42
CA ALA A 97 36.53 15.21 -2.04
C ALA A 97 35.21 16.02 -1.90
N GLU A 98 34.92 16.94 -2.83
CA GLU A 98 33.63 17.65 -2.87
C GLU A 98 32.44 16.70 -3.14
N VAL A 99 32.59 15.70 -4.02
CA VAL A 99 31.53 14.71 -4.28
C VAL A 99 31.28 13.83 -3.06
N LEU A 100 32.34 13.37 -2.37
CA LEU A 100 32.20 12.57 -1.15
C LEU A 100 31.57 13.38 0.00
N ASP A 101 31.98 14.63 0.19
CA ASP A 101 31.37 15.55 1.16
C ASP A 101 29.90 15.85 0.82
N TYR A 102 29.57 16.01 -0.47
CA TYR A 102 28.18 16.17 -0.92
C TYR A 102 27.34 14.91 -0.63
N GLN A 103 27.86 13.73 -0.97
CA GLN A 103 27.20 12.45 -0.67
C GLN A 103 27.00 12.26 0.84
N GLN A 104 28.00 12.57 1.66
CA GLN A 104 27.91 12.50 3.12
C GLN A 104 26.88 13.48 3.68
N LYS A 105 26.79 14.71 3.14
CA LYS A 105 25.79 15.72 3.52
C LYS A 105 24.36 15.33 3.13
N ARG A 106 24.14 14.72 1.96
CA ARG A 106 22.80 14.30 1.54
C ARG A 106 22.35 12.98 2.17
N PHE A 107 23.23 11.98 2.19
CA PHE A 107 22.90 10.57 2.45
C PHE A 107 23.57 9.96 3.70
N GLY A 108 24.44 10.69 4.40
CA GLY A 108 25.03 10.22 5.66
C GLY A 108 24.01 10.12 6.81
N PRO A 109 24.40 9.54 7.97
CA PRO A 109 23.47 9.30 9.09
C PRO A 109 22.78 10.57 9.63
N ASN A 110 23.49 11.70 9.62
CA ASN A 110 22.98 13.03 9.97
C ASN A 110 22.76 13.91 8.72
N GLY A 111 22.57 13.30 7.55
CA GLY A 111 22.41 14.00 6.28
C GLY A 111 20.99 14.52 6.04
N ASP A 112 20.86 15.40 5.04
CA ASP A 112 19.62 16.09 4.67
C ASP A 112 18.44 15.14 4.43
N LEU A 113 18.69 13.93 3.91
CA LEU A 113 17.67 12.90 3.73
C LEU A 113 17.11 12.40 5.06
N MET A 114 17.98 12.09 6.03
CA MET A 114 17.54 11.57 7.33
C MET A 114 16.84 12.65 8.15
N ILE A 115 17.34 13.88 8.08
CA ILE A 115 16.73 15.05 8.72
C ILE A 115 15.33 15.30 8.13
N GLN A 116 15.18 15.33 6.79
CA GLN A 116 13.88 15.51 6.16
C GLN A 116 12.93 14.33 6.43
N LYS A 117 13.41 13.06 6.40
CA LYS A 117 12.57 11.92 6.78
C LYS A 117 12.01 12.05 8.19
N ARG A 118 12.85 12.41 9.17
CA ARG A 118 12.37 12.64 10.55
C ARG A 118 11.36 13.78 10.61
N GLN A 119 11.66 14.94 10.01
CA GLN A 119 10.76 16.10 9.97
C GLN A 119 9.40 15.84 9.29
N LEU A 120 9.32 14.86 8.37
CA LEU A 120 8.06 14.42 7.76
C LEU A 120 7.27 13.44 8.64
N ILE A 121 7.97 12.59 9.41
CA ILE A 121 7.37 11.50 10.21
C ILE A 121 6.94 11.99 11.59
N GLU A 122 7.80 12.77 12.25
CA GLU A 122 7.64 13.32 13.61
C GLU A 122 6.26 13.97 13.87
N PRO A 123 5.79 14.96 13.07
CA PRO A 123 4.48 15.59 13.30
C PRO A 123 3.28 14.68 13.00
N ILE A 124 3.49 13.52 12.35
CA ILE A 124 2.44 12.53 12.08
C ILE A 124 2.45 11.45 13.17
N GLN A 125 3.62 11.10 13.71
CA GLN A 125 3.74 10.28 14.93
C GLN A 125 3.10 10.97 16.14
N ASP A 126 3.24 12.29 16.30
CA ASP A 126 2.52 13.05 17.33
C ASP A 126 0.99 12.96 17.18
N GLN A 127 0.48 13.02 15.94
CA GLN A 127 -0.95 12.86 15.65
C GLN A 127 -1.44 11.42 15.92
N ILE A 128 -0.62 10.41 15.59
CA ILE A 128 -0.88 9.00 15.91
C ILE A 128 -0.94 8.82 17.42
N PHE A 129 0.03 9.34 18.17
CA PHE A 129 0.07 9.24 19.62
C PHE A 129 -1.15 9.87 20.29
N ALA A 130 -1.53 11.09 19.88
CA ALA A 130 -2.71 11.78 20.39
C ALA A 130 -4.02 11.01 20.08
N ALA A 131 -4.19 10.50 18.86
CA ALA A 131 -5.35 9.70 18.46
C ALA A 131 -5.41 8.34 19.19
N VAL A 132 -4.26 7.71 19.43
CA VAL A 132 -4.14 6.48 20.23
C VAL A 132 -4.54 6.75 21.68
N GLN A 133 -4.13 7.88 22.28
CA GLN A 133 -4.54 8.26 23.62
C GLN A 133 -6.06 8.48 23.73
N GLU A 134 -6.67 9.24 22.80
CA GLU A 134 -8.13 9.47 22.75
C GLU A 134 -8.91 8.14 22.70
N ILE A 135 -8.44 7.19 21.87
CA ILE A 135 -9.06 5.88 21.71
C ILE A 135 -8.81 4.98 22.94
N ALA A 136 -7.62 5.04 23.54
CA ALA A 136 -7.25 4.29 24.73
C ALA A 136 -8.11 4.69 25.94
N GLU A 137 -8.27 5.99 26.20
CA GLU A 137 -9.12 6.53 27.26
C GLU A 137 -10.60 6.19 27.01
N THR A 138 -11.10 6.44 25.80
CA THR A 138 -12.50 6.23 25.44
C THR A 138 -12.91 4.75 25.55
N LYS A 139 -12.08 3.83 25.03
CA LYS A 139 -12.37 2.39 25.06
C LYS A 139 -11.84 1.68 26.31
N LYS A 140 -11.11 2.41 27.15
CA LYS A 140 -10.49 1.95 28.40
C LYS A 140 -9.56 0.77 28.13
N TYR A 141 -8.63 0.95 27.18
CA TYR A 141 -7.48 0.05 27.01
C TYR A 141 -6.45 0.35 28.10
N ASP A 142 -5.86 -0.71 28.64
CA ASP A 142 -4.82 -0.61 29.68
C ASP A 142 -3.41 -0.56 29.05
N PHE A 143 -3.25 -1.16 27.86
CA PHE A 143 -2.03 -1.11 27.05
C PHE A 143 -2.35 -1.05 25.55
N VAL A 144 -1.54 -0.33 24.78
CA VAL A 144 -1.51 -0.37 23.30
C VAL A 144 -0.07 -0.63 22.88
N PHE A 145 0.15 -1.62 22.01
CA PHE A 145 1.47 -1.95 21.46
C PHE A 145 1.56 -1.57 19.98
N ASP A 146 2.72 -1.13 19.53
CA ASP A 146 3.00 -0.93 18.10
C ASP A 146 3.65 -2.18 17.50
N LYS A 147 3.04 -2.71 16.43
CA LYS A 147 3.53 -3.82 15.61
C LYS A 147 4.71 -3.42 14.72
N SER A 148 4.92 -2.13 14.48
CA SER A 148 6.07 -1.60 13.74
C SER A 148 7.32 -1.41 14.60
N ALA A 149 7.22 -1.55 15.93
CA ALA A 149 8.35 -1.49 16.85
C ALA A 149 9.04 -2.86 17.05
N ASP A 150 10.18 -2.89 17.75
CA ASP A 150 10.99 -4.10 18.01
C ASP A 150 10.29 -5.20 18.86
N VAL A 151 9.00 -5.05 19.19
CA VAL A 151 8.21 -6.01 19.95
C VAL A 151 7.72 -7.13 19.02
N VAL A 152 8.41 -8.27 19.04
CA VAL A 152 8.11 -9.43 18.17
C VAL A 152 6.75 -10.08 18.52
N MET A 153 5.68 -9.57 17.93
CA MET A 153 4.32 -10.10 18.06
C MET A 153 4.07 -11.22 17.03
N LEU A 154 4.25 -12.48 17.47
CA LEU A 154 4.11 -13.66 16.59
C LEU A 154 2.67 -13.91 16.08
N TYR A 155 1.66 -13.53 16.87
CA TYR A 155 0.26 -13.64 16.50
C TYR A 155 -0.60 -12.68 17.33
N SER A 156 -1.58 -12.06 16.70
CA SER A 156 -2.67 -11.32 17.34
C SER A 156 -3.99 -11.64 16.64
N ALA A 157 -5.10 -11.42 17.34
CA ALA A 157 -6.42 -11.46 16.72
C ALA A 157 -6.83 -10.04 16.30
N GLU A 158 -7.25 -9.88 15.04
CA GLU A 158 -7.69 -8.62 14.40
C GLU A 158 -8.67 -7.78 15.25
N ARG A 159 -9.46 -8.40 16.12
CA ARG A 159 -10.34 -7.73 17.10
C ARG A 159 -9.63 -6.81 18.10
N TYR A 160 -8.31 -6.91 18.23
CA TYR A 160 -7.47 -6.04 19.07
C TYR A 160 -6.77 -4.94 18.27
N ASP A 161 -6.89 -4.95 16.94
CA ASP A 161 -6.38 -3.91 16.06
C ASP A 161 -7.19 -2.62 16.25
N ILE A 162 -6.49 -1.50 16.42
CA ILE A 162 -7.11 -0.17 16.43
C ILE A 162 -6.55 0.74 15.32
N SER A 163 -5.72 0.23 14.41
CA SER A 163 -5.04 1.01 13.36
C SER A 163 -6.01 1.76 12.46
N GLU A 164 -7.07 1.08 11.98
CA GLU A 164 -8.16 1.68 11.20
C GLU A 164 -8.90 2.81 11.94
N GLN A 165 -9.00 2.70 13.26
CA GLN A 165 -9.72 3.66 14.10
C GLN A 165 -8.86 4.90 14.32
N VAL A 166 -7.56 4.69 14.57
CA VAL A 166 -6.53 5.74 14.65
C VAL A 166 -6.42 6.48 13.30
N LEU A 167 -6.32 5.76 12.19
CA LEU A 167 -6.27 6.30 10.83
C LEU A 167 -7.52 7.15 10.51
N ARG A 168 -8.72 6.69 10.88
CA ARG A 168 -9.96 7.48 10.73
C ARG A 168 -9.92 8.75 11.59
N THR A 169 -9.51 8.65 12.86
CA THR A 169 -9.39 9.82 13.76
C THR A 169 -8.40 10.86 13.22
N ILE A 170 -7.22 10.45 12.75
CA ILE A 170 -6.22 11.34 12.14
C ILE A 170 -6.79 11.99 10.88
N THR A 171 -7.40 11.19 10.00
CA THR A 171 -8.00 11.69 8.75
C THR A 171 -9.11 12.71 9.02
N ARG A 172 -9.97 12.47 10.02
CA ARG A 172 -11.01 13.40 10.47
C ARG A 172 -10.40 14.69 11.03
N THR A 173 -9.38 14.59 11.87
CA THR A 173 -8.69 15.75 12.46
C THR A 173 -7.95 16.58 11.39
N SER A 174 -7.29 15.95 10.42
CA SER A 174 -6.64 16.63 9.29
C SER A 174 -7.67 17.31 8.37
N LYS A 175 -8.78 16.64 8.01
CA LYS A 175 -9.91 17.30 7.31
C LYS A 175 -10.44 18.52 8.09
N ARG A 176 -10.59 18.41 9.41
CA ARG A 176 -11.09 19.49 10.27
C ARG A 176 -10.12 20.67 10.42
N SER A 177 -8.80 20.42 10.34
CA SER A 177 -7.79 21.49 10.33
C SER A 177 -7.73 22.20 8.97
N GLN A 178 -7.82 21.45 7.87
CA GLN A 178 -7.83 21.95 6.49
C GLN A 178 -9.11 22.73 6.12
N ALA A 179 -10.24 22.44 6.77
CA ALA A 179 -11.49 23.17 6.60
C ALA A 179 -11.33 24.66 6.93
N LYS A 180 -11.69 25.53 5.98
CA LYS A 180 -11.38 26.97 5.96
C LYS A 180 -12.49 27.79 6.61
N ASN A 181 -13.74 27.34 6.54
CA ASN A 181 -14.89 28.06 7.09
C ASN A 181 -15.50 27.36 8.32
N LYS A 182 -16.14 28.16 9.19
CA LYS A 182 -16.87 27.68 10.37
C LYS A 182 -18.13 26.85 10.00
N LYS A 183 -18.62 26.94 8.76
CA LYS A 183 -19.68 26.06 8.23
C LYS A 183 -19.13 24.68 7.88
N GLU A 184 -18.12 24.63 7.01
CA GLU A 184 -17.39 23.40 6.63
C GLU A 184 -16.96 22.59 7.87
N ARG A 185 -16.45 23.28 8.91
CA ARG A 185 -16.05 22.63 10.19
C ARG A 185 -17.20 22.05 11.00
N LYS A 186 -18.43 22.54 10.84
CA LYS A 186 -19.65 21.98 11.45
C LYS A 186 -20.26 20.89 10.56
N GLU A 187 -20.26 21.08 9.24
CA GLU A 187 -20.71 20.08 8.28
C GLU A 187 -19.85 18.80 8.41
N LEU A 188 -18.52 18.91 8.45
CA LEU A 188 -17.60 17.79 8.74
C LEU A 188 -17.67 17.23 10.18
N GLU A 189 -18.33 17.94 11.10
CA GLU A 189 -18.57 17.49 12.48
C GLU A 189 -19.95 16.84 12.64
N GLU A 190 -20.89 17.14 11.75
CA GLU A 190 -22.25 16.59 11.72
C GLU A 190 -22.37 15.40 10.75
N GLU A 191 -21.56 15.35 9.69
CA GLU A 191 -21.52 14.29 8.65
C GLU A 191 -21.10 12.90 9.19
N GLU A 192 -20.26 12.83 10.23
CA GLU A 192 -19.88 11.56 10.92
C GLU A 192 -20.55 11.35 12.29
N VAL A 193 -21.52 12.20 12.71
CA VAL A 193 -22.26 12.01 13.98
C VAL A 193 -23.36 10.94 13.87
N VAL A 194 -23.68 10.47 12.67
CA VAL A 194 -24.39 9.20 12.47
C VAL A 194 -23.37 8.05 12.56
N PRO A 195 -23.46 7.12 13.54
CA PRO A 195 -22.55 6.00 13.60
C PRO A 195 -22.80 5.04 12.43
N GLU A 196 -21.86 4.98 11.48
CA GLU A 196 -21.84 4.09 10.30
C GLU A 196 -21.71 2.59 10.65
N VAL A 197 -22.01 2.22 11.89
CA VAL A 197 -22.07 0.86 12.42
C VAL A 197 -23.52 0.35 12.49
N SER A 198 -24.52 1.23 12.35
CA SER A 198 -25.95 0.88 12.43
C SER A 198 -26.57 0.60 11.06
N GLN A 199 -26.67 1.60 10.17
CA GLN A 199 -27.49 1.49 8.93
C GLN A 199 -27.01 0.39 7.98
N ALA A 200 -25.73 0.35 7.60
CA ALA A 200 -25.21 -0.68 6.69
C ALA A 200 -25.31 -2.13 7.22
N LYS A 201 -25.53 -2.33 8.53
CA LYS A 201 -25.87 -3.63 9.12
C LYS A 201 -27.37 -3.88 9.12
N ASP A 202 -28.16 -2.90 9.55
CA ASP A 202 -29.62 -2.98 9.62
C ASP A 202 -30.25 -3.17 8.22
N ASP A 203 -29.76 -2.47 7.19
CA ASP A 203 -30.23 -2.63 5.81
C ASP A 203 -29.82 -3.97 5.20
N ARG A 204 -28.64 -4.49 5.57
CA ARG A 204 -28.22 -5.85 5.21
C ARG A 204 -29.01 -6.92 5.97
N GLN A 205 -29.44 -6.63 7.19
CA GLN A 205 -30.30 -7.49 8.02
C GLN A 205 -31.71 -7.54 7.43
N LYS A 206 -32.33 -6.38 7.14
CA LYS A 206 -33.60 -6.25 6.42
C LYS A 206 -33.55 -6.97 5.08
N ALA A 207 -32.55 -6.73 4.23
CA ALA A 207 -32.43 -7.40 2.93
C ALA A 207 -32.24 -8.93 3.05
N LEU A 208 -31.70 -9.43 4.17
CA LEU A 208 -31.64 -10.87 4.46
C LEU A 208 -32.98 -11.41 4.96
N ASP A 209 -33.69 -10.66 5.81
CA ASP A 209 -34.93 -11.08 6.45
C ASP A 209 -36.14 -10.94 5.50
N GLU A 210 -36.18 -9.91 4.64
CA GLU A 210 -37.06 -9.83 3.46
C GLU A 210 -36.82 -11.00 2.51
N ARG A 211 -35.55 -11.36 2.27
CA ARG A 211 -35.20 -12.50 1.39
C ARG A 211 -35.54 -13.86 2.01
N LYS A 212 -35.56 -13.97 3.36
CA LYS A 212 -36.14 -15.13 4.06
C LYS A 212 -37.66 -15.13 3.91
N ALA A 213 -38.33 -14.03 4.24
CA ALA A 213 -39.79 -13.91 4.17
C ALA A 213 -40.33 -14.18 2.76
N ALA A 214 -39.70 -13.66 1.72
CA ALA A 214 -40.05 -13.93 0.32
C ALA A 214 -39.88 -15.42 -0.02
N ARG A 215 -38.82 -16.08 0.48
CA ARG A 215 -38.57 -17.51 0.26
C ARG A 215 -39.51 -18.41 1.08
N GLU A 216 -39.89 -17.99 2.28
CA GLU A 216 -40.88 -18.66 3.11
C GLU A 216 -42.29 -18.51 2.52
N ALA A 217 -42.63 -17.34 1.96
CA ALA A 217 -43.85 -17.14 1.19
C ALA A 217 -43.88 -17.98 -0.11
N GLU A 218 -42.76 -18.07 -0.84
CA GLU A 218 -42.63 -18.96 -2.01
C GLU A 218 -42.82 -20.44 -1.62
N LEU A 219 -42.22 -20.87 -0.51
CA LEU A 219 -42.36 -22.23 0.03
C LEU A 219 -43.78 -22.50 0.56
N ALA A 220 -44.44 -21.51 1.17
CA ALA A 220 -45.83 -21.61 1.62
C ALA A 220 -46.80 -21.69 0.44
N ALA A 221 -46.61 -20.87 -0.59
CA ALA A 221 -47.37 -20.95 -1.84
C ALA A 221 -47.22 -22.33 -2.50
N LYS A 222 -45.99 -22.85 -2.62
CA LYS A 222 -45.72 -24.20 -3.15
C LYS A 222 -46.27 -25.33 -2.27
N ARG A 223 -46.43 -25.14 -0.95
CA ARG A 223 -47.13 -26.07 -0.08
C ARG A 223 -48.63 -26.05 -0.33
N ALA A 224 -49.26 -24.87 -0.37
CA ALA A 224 -50.69 -24.72 -0.64
C ALA A 224 -51.07 -25.19 -2.06
N GLU A 225 -50.21 -24.97 -3.06
CA GLU A 225 -50.35 -25.53 -4.41
C GLU A 225 -50.28 -27.06 -4.40
N ARG A 226 -49.31 -27.63 -3.68
CA ARG A 226 -49.17 -29.09 -3.53
C ARG A 226 -50.33 -29.72 -2.76
N GLU A 227 -50.86 -29.04 -1.75
CA GLU A 227 -52.02 -29.48 -0.96
C GLU A 227 -53.28 -29.48 -1.82
N LYS A 228 -53.51 -28.42 -2.62
CA LYS A 228 -54.57 -28.42 -3.64
C LYS A 228 -54.39 -29.54 -4.66
N ALA A 229 -53.20 -29.72 -5.23
CA ALA A 229 -52.93 -30.81 -6.18
C ALA A 229 -53.03 -32.22 -5.57
N ILE A 230 -52.94 -32.36 -4.24
CA ILE A 230 -53.24 -33.61 -3.51
C ILE A 230 -54.76 -33.78 -3.35
N GLU A 231 -55.49 -32.72 -3.04
CA GLU A 231 -56.95 -32.74 -2.88
C GLU A 231 -57.68 -32.93 -4.23
N ASP A 232 -57.26 -32.22 -5.29
CA ASP A 232 -57.74 -32.42 -6.67
C ASP A 232 -57.47 -33.87 -7.12
N ARG A 233 -56.32 -34.44 -6.74
CA ARG A 233 -55.99 -35.85 -6.96
C ARG A 233 -56.83 -36.80 -6.09
N ARG A 234 -57.25 -36.38 -4.88
CA ARG A 234 -58.13 -37.16 -4.00
C ARG A 234 -59.53 -37.22 -4.59
N ILE A 235 -60.08 -36.07 -4.99
CA ILE A 235 -61.36 -35.93 -5.68
C ILE A 235 -61.35 -36.75 -6.98
N ALA A 236 -60.37 -36.54 -7.87
CA ALA A 236 -60.26 -37.32 -9.11
C ALA A 236 -60.06 -38.84 -8.86
N GLN A 237 -59.49 -39.26 -7.72
CA GLN A 237 -59.46 -40.66 -7.33
C GLN A 237 -60.77 -41.17 -6.75
N GLU A 238 -61.58 -40.32 -6.13
CA GLU A 238 -62.91 -40.65 -5.61
C GLU A 238 -63.91 -40.74 -6.78
N GLU A 239 -63.93 -39.76 -7.67
CA GLU A 239 -64.62 -39.81 -8.97
C GLU A 239 -64.21 -41.03 -9.79
N LEU A 240 -62.91 -41.35 -9.89
CA LEU A 240 -62.45 -42.56 -10.61
C LEU A 240 -62.86 -43.85 -9.89
N LYS A 241 -62.99 -43.87 -8.55
CA LYS A 241 -63.52 -45.03 -7.81
C LYS A 241 -65.03 -45.16 -8.02
N GLU A 242 -65.77 -44.07 -8.08
CA GLU A 242 -67.21 -44.07 -8.31
C GLU A 242 -67.55 -44.39 -9.76
N ALA A 243 -66.85 -43.81 -10.74
CA ALA A 243 -66.92 -44.21 -12.14
C ALA A 243 -66.57 -45.69 -12.33
N ARG A 244 -65.56 -46.22 -11.62
CA ARG A 244 -65.24 -47.66 -11.63
C ARG A 244 -66.22 -48.53 -10.86
N ARG A 245 -66.94 -48.01 -9.86
CA ARG A 245 -68.05 -48.71 -9.21
C ARG A 245 -69.25 -48.78 -10.14
N ALA A 246 -69.65 -47.66 -10.73
CA ALA A 246 -70.69 -47.60 -11.75
C ALA A 246 -70.35 -48.44 -12.99
N GLU A 247 -69.08 -48.45 -13.44
CA GLU A 247 -68.62 -49.35 -14.51
C GLU A 247 -68.65 -50.81 -14.03
N ALA A 248 -68.20 -51.12 -12.81
CA ALA A 248 -68.25 -52.49 -12.28
C ALA A 248 -69.68 -52.99 -11.98
N GLU A 249 -70.63 -52.09 -11.70
CA GLU A 249 -72.04 -52.38 -11.51
C GLU A 249 -72.75 -52.52 -12.86
N ALA A 250 -72.53 -51.62 -13.81
CA ALA A 250 -72.98 -51.76 -15.20
C ALA A 250 -72.31 -52.95 -15.91
N ARG A 251 -71.12 -53.38 -15.47
CA ARG A 251 -70.43 -54.59 -15.94
C ARG A 251 -70.81 -55.84 -15.15
N ARG A 252 -71.37 -55.72 -13.95
CA ARG A 252 -72.07 -56.82 -13.25
C ARG A 252 -73.42 -57.06 -13.91
N GLN A 253 -74.22 -56.01 -14.14
CA GLN A 253 -75.41 -56.04 -14.98
C GLN A 253 -75.07 -56.64 -16.35
N LYS A 254 -74.13 -56.07 -17.12
CA LYS A 254 -73.67 -56.65 -18.39
C LYS A 254 -72.92 -58.00 -18.29
N ALA A 255 -72.73 -58.57 -17.10
CA ALA A 255 -72.26 -59.94 -16.88
C ALA A 255 -73.29 -60.80 -16.12
N GLU A 256 -74.49 -60.28 -15.91
CA GLU A 256 -75.72 -60.94 -15.52
C GLU A 256 -76.58 -61.04 -16.80
N ASP A 257 -76.81 -59.93 -17.52
CA ASP A 257 -77.22 -59.89 -18.93
C ASP A 257 -76.29 -60.74 -19.82
N ALA A 258 -75.00 -60.82 -19.47
CA ALA A 258 -74.03 -61.72 -20.09
C ALA A 258 -73.51 -62.79 -19.11
N ARG A 259 -74.40 -63.31 -18.28
CA ARG A 259 -74.46 -64.72 -17.88
C ARG A 259 -75.75 -65.38 -18.35
N GLU A 260 -76.77 -64.60 -18.67
CA GLU A 260 -77.80 -64.95 -19.64
C GLU A 260 -77.15 -65.16 -21.03
N ASN A 261 -76.46 -64.14 -21.57
CA ASN A 261 -75.76 -64.26 -22.85
C ASN A 261 -74.42 -65.03 -22.78
N LYS A 262 -73.42 -64.61 -21.96
CA LYS A 262 -72.04 -65.18 -21.97
C LYS A 262 -71.87 -66.60 -21.40
N THR A 263 -72.92 -67.38 -21.52
CA THR A 263 -72.91 -68.78 -21.93
C THR A 263 -72.17 -68.99 -23.30
N GLU A 264 -70.98 -68.37 -23.53
CA GLU A 264 -70.33 -68.13 -24.86
C GLU A 264 -68.82 -68.54 -25.01
N THR A 265 -67.88 -67.59 -24.73
CA THR A 265 -66.62 -67.34 -25.50
C THR A 265 -65.59 -66.53 -24.67
N GLU A 266 -64.32 -66.46 -25.09
CA GLU A 266 -63.18 -65.95 -24.28
C GLU A 266 -62.09 -65.19 -25.13
N GLU A 267 -60.88 -64.89 -24.57
CA GLU A 267 -59.51 -64.71 -25.22
C GLU A 267 -58.73 -63.32 -25.48
N LYS A 268 -57.35 -63.32 -25.33
CA LYS A 268 -56.16 -62.61 -26.02
C LYS A 268 -55.49 -61.20 -25.63
N ALA A 269 -54.22 -60.88 -26.09
CA ALA A 269 -53.21 -59.82 -25.60
C ALA A 269 -51.92 -59.56 -26.56
N LYS A 270 -50.82 -58.70 -26.47
CA LYS A 270 -50.35 -57.39 -25.80
C LYS A 270 -48.78 -56.94 -25.96
N THR A 271 -48.38 -55.64 -26.22
CA THR A 271 -47.04 -54.83 -26.03
C THR A 271 -45.68 -55.07 -26.84
N VAL A 272 -44.56 -54.27 -26.98
CA VAL A 272 -44.03 -52.80 -26.86
C VAL A 272 -42.48 -52.59 -27.26
N ALA A 273 -41.86 -51.36 -27.52
CA ALA A 273 -40.37 -51.09 -27.88
C ALA A 273 -39.75 -49.60 -27.78
N THR A 274 -38.39 -49.32 -27.91
CA THR A 274 -37.60 -47.99 -27.72
C THR A 274 -36.11 -47.80 -28.32
N ASP A 275 -35.43 -46.59 -28.23
CA ASP A 275 -33.91 -46.20 -28.23
C ASP A 275 -33.14 -45.60 -29.53
N SER A 276 -31.98 -44.83 -29.69
CA SER A 276 -31.07 -43.79 -29.01
C SER A 276 -30.14 -42.79 -29.91
N THR A 277 -28.80 -42.52 -29.70
CA THR A 277 -28.04 -41.18 -29.94
C THR A 277 -26.47 -41.12 -30.35
N SER A 278 -25.81 -39.96 -30.79
CA SER A 278 -24.37 -39.79 -31.33
C SER A 278 -23.52 -38.42 -31.13
N LYS A 279 -22.22 -38.23 -31.59
CA LYS A 279 -21.24 -37.04 -31.33
C LYS A 279 -19.92 -36.81 -32.24
N VAL A 280 -19.18 -35.62 -32.29
CA VAL A 280 -17.90 -35.30 -33.14
C VAL A 280 -16.96 -34.04 -32.75
N VAL A 281 -15.71 -33.77 -33.33
CA VAL A 281 -14.63 -32.68 -32.98
C VAL A 281 -13.62 -32.13 -34.13
N SER A 282 -12.61 -31.18 -33.91
CA SER A 282 -11.85 -30.22 -34.85
C SER A 282 -10.23 -30.07 -34.88
N LYS A 283 -9.55 -29.03 -35.52
CA LYS A 283 -8.02 -28.77 -35.76
C LYS A 283 -7.49 -27.29 -36.14
N ILE A 284 -6.15 -26.91 -36.13
CA ILE A 284 -5.44 -25.54 -36.38
C ILE A 284 -3.88 -25.55 -36.82
N LYS A 285 -3.20 -24.53 -37.51
CA LYS A 285 -1.65 -24.31 -37.64
C LYS A 285 -0.91 -23.11 -38.45
N THR A 286 0.30 -22.58 -37.98
CA THR A 286 1.65 -22.05 -38.57
C THR A 286 1.90 -21.06 -39.81
N ASP A 287 3.06 -20.37 -40.18
CA ASP A 287 4.36 -19.78 -39.59
C ASP A 287 5.45 -19.10 -40.63
N SER A 288 6.52 -18.32 -40.19
CA SER A 288 7.95 -18.04 -40.77
C SER A 288 8.54 -16.71 -41.48
N THR A 289 9.91 -16.47 -41.47
CA THR A 289 10.90 -15.65 -42.37
C THR A 289 11.77 -14.36 -41.90
N ILE A 290 13.06 -14.10 -42.37
CA ILE A 290 14.07 -12.96 -42.03
C ILE A 290 15.28 -12.68 -43.06
N ALA A 291 16.00 -11.49 -43.16
CA ALA A 291 17.30 -11.18 -43.94
C ALA A 291 18.22 -9.91 -43.55
N LYS A 292 19.36 -9.52 -44.26
CA LYS A 292 20.50 -8.53 -43.88
C LYS A 292 21.24 -7.67 -45.01
N GLY A 293 22.14 -6.65 -44.70
CA GLY A 293 23.08 -5.86 -45.61
C GLY A 293 24.17 -4.88 -44.96
N SER A 294 25.14 -4.22 -45.70
CA SER A 294 26.40 -3.55 -45.11
C SER A 294 27.28 -2.45 -45.85
N VAL A 295 27.82 -1.43 -45.10
CA VAL A 295 29.15 -0.64 -45.01
C VAL A 295 30.05 -0.14 -46.23
N VAL A 296 30.70 1.08 -46.15
CA VAL A 296 32.15 1.52 -46.46
C VAL A 296 32.38 3.09 -46.61
N LYS A 297 33.62 3.63 -46.77
CA LYS A 297 34.15 5.02 -46.44
C LYS A 297 35.42 5.46 -47.24
N ASP A 298 35.74 6.77 -47.43
CA ASP A 298 37.11 7.28 -47.84
C ASP A 298 37.48 8.78 -47.46
N SER A 299 38.61 9.38 -47.95
CA SER A 299 39.37 10.49 -47.30
C SER A 299 40.38 11.36 -48.13
N THR A 300 41.03 12.37 -47.49
CA THR A 300 42.38 13.03 -47.79
C THR A 300 42.45 14.46 -48.41
N SER A 301 43.26 15.40 -47.82
CA SER A 301 43.83 16.62 -48.47
C SER A 301 44.85 17.40 -47.57
N ILE A 302 45.79 18.24 -48.12
CA ILE A 302 46.67 19.18 -47.36
C ILE A 302 47.39 20.27 -48.22
N LYS A 303 47.94 21.36 -47.62
CA LYS A 303 48.94 22.33 -48.18
C LYS A 303 49.95 22.84 -47.11
N LYS A 304 51.10 23.42 -47.50
CA LYS A 304 52.31 23.72 -46.66
C LYS A 304 52.64 25.24 -46.47
N PRO A 305 53.59 25.67 -45.60
CA PRO A 305 53.36 26.81 -44.69
C PRO A 305 54.44 27.93 -44.67
N LYS A 306 54.26 28.88 -43.73
CA LYS A 306 55.28 29.81 -43.23
C LYS A 306 56.39 29.09 -42.42
N THR A 307 57.51 29.76 -42.18
CA THR A 307 58.71 29.26 -41.47
C THR A 307 58.40 28.67 -40.08
N ALA A 308 58.82 27.42 -39.86
CA ALA A 308 58.39 26.64 -38.69
C ALA A 308 58.99 27.09 -37.35
N ALA A 309 60.21 27.64 -37.36
CA ALA A 309 60.94 28.04 -36.14
C ALA A 309 60.29 29.24 -35.42
N GLU A 310 60.11 30.35 -36.13
CA GLU A 310 59.52 31.59 -35.60
C GLU A 310 58.09 31.36 -35.07
N ILE A 311 57.32 30.48 -35.74
CA ILE A 311 55.98 30.08 -35.28
C ILE A 311 56.05 29.24 -34.00
N ALA A 312 57.07 28.39 -33.85
CA ALA A 312 57.26 27.60 -32.63
C ALA A 312 57.71 28.48 -31.45
N GLU A 313 58.54 29.50 -31.68
CA GLU A 313 58.98 30.44 -30.65
C GLU A 313 57.87 31.39 -30.23
N ALA A 314 57.13 31.98 -31.18
CA ALA A 314 55.94 32.78 -30.87
C ALA A 314 54.86 31.98 -30.11
N LYS A 315 54.72 30.67 -30.40
CA LYS A 315 53.84 29.76 -29.63
C LYS A 315 54.40 29.44 -28.24
N ARG A 316 55.72 29.28 -28.09
CA ARG A 316 56.38 29.05 -26.79
C ARG A 316 56.20 30.25 -25.87
N LEU A 317 56.45 31.47 -26.35
CA LEU A 317 56.28 32.70 -25.58
C LEU A 317 54.83 32.86 -25.10
N LYS A 318 53.84 32.74 -26.01
CA LYS A 318 52.42 32.79 -25.63
C LYS A 318 52.02 31.71 -24.64
N LYS A 319 52.55 30.48 -24.78
CA LYS A 319 52.30 29.38 -23.82
C LYS A 319 52.95 29.61 -22.45
N LEU A 320 54.01 30.43 -22.37
CA LEU A 320 54.60 30.85 -21.09
C LEU A 320 53.78 31.98 -20.44
N GLU A 321 53.34 32.97 -21.20
CA GLU A 321 52.43 34.03 -20.73
C GLU A 321 51.09 33.45 -20.23
N GLU A 322 50.51 32.52 -20.99
CA GLU A 322 49.29 31.79 -20.64
C GLU A 322 49.47 30.95 -19.35
N ARG A 323 50.64 30.32 -19.16
CA ARG A 323 50.99 29.60 -17.93
C ARG A 323 51.11 30.53 -16.73
N ALA A 324 51.79 31.67 -16.86
CA ALA A 324 51.94 32.64 -15.78
C ALA A 324 50.57 33.25 -15.38
N ALA A 325 49.72 33.55 -16.37
CA ALA A 325 48.35 34.00 -16.12
C ALA A 325 47.49 32.92 -15.42
N ARG A 326 47.61 31.66 -15.83
CA ARG A 326 46.94 30.50 -15.19
C ARG A 326 47.41 30.29 -13.76
N GLN A 327 48.72 30.31 -13.49
CA GLN A 327 49.28 30.19 -12.14
C GLN A 327 48.73 31.29 -11.22
N LYS A 328 48.75 32.55 -11.65
CA LYS A 328 48.19 33.66 -10.86
C LYS A 328 46.69 33.48 -10.59
N ALA A 329 45.91 33.07 -11.59
CA ALA A 329 44.48 32.79 -11.42
C ALA A 329 44.20 31.63 -10.45
N LEU A 330 45.10 30.64 -10.38
CA LEU A 330 45.03 29.55 -9.40
C LEU A 330 45.41 30.02 -7.99
N GLU A 331 46.42 30.86 -7.83
CA GLU A 331 46.76 31.49 -6.55
C GLU A 331 45.59 32.35 -6.03
N ASP A 332 45.01 33.20 -6.88
CA ASP A 332 43.80 33.98 -6.56
C ASP A 332 42.61 33.08 -6.17
N ARG A 333 42.46 31.91 -6.80
CA ARG A 333 41.41 30.92 -6.48
C ARG A 333 41.68 30.20 -5.17
N LYS A 334 42.92 29.74 -4.91
CA LYS A 334 43.33 29.11 -3.65
C LYS A 334 43.20 30.10 -2.48
N ALA A 335 43.60 31.35 -2.66
CA ALA A 335 43.41 32.42 -1.68
C ALA A 335 41.92 32.62 -1.32
N LYS A 336 41.03 32.72 -2.33
CA LYS A 336 39.57 32.81 -2.12
C LYS A 336 39.00 31.59 -1.40
N ILE A 337 39.46 30.38 -1.72
CA ILE A 337 39.03 29.15 -1.03
C ILE A 337 39.49 29.14 0.43
N ILE A 338 40.71 29.59 0.72
CA ILE A 338 41.22 29.73 2.10
C ILE A 338 40.40 30.78 2.88
N GLU A 339 40.10 31.92 2.28
CA GLU A 339 39.27 32.98 2.88
C GLU A 339 37.83 32.49 3.15
N GLN A 340 37.21 31.80 2.20
CA GLN A 340 35.89 31.19 2.36
C GLN A 340 35.89 30.11 3.46
N ARG A 341 36.93 29.25 3.52
CA ARG A 341 37.08 28.26 4.59
C ARG A 341 37.28 28.92 5.96
N LYS A 342 38.01 30.04 6.04
CA LYS A 342 38.18 30.82 7.27
C LYS A 342 36.86 31.43 7.74
N LYS A 343 36.14 32.12 6.85
CA LYS A 343 34.79 32.68 7.13
C LYS A 343 33.77 31.61 7.53
N ALA A 344 33.75 30.47 6.85
CA ALA A 344 32.87 29.34 7.17
C ALA A 344 33.22 28.68 8.52
N ARG A 345 34.49 28.70 8.93
CA ARG A 345 34.93 28.26 10.26
C ARG A 345 34.52 29.28 11.34
N GLU A 346 34.76 30.56 11.12
CA GLU A 346 34.40 31.64 12.05
C GLU A 346 32.89 31.67 12.32
N ALA A 347 32.06 31.57 11.28
CA ALA A 347 30.60 31.48 11.42
C ALA A 347 30.14 30.21 12.18
N ARG A 348 30.86 29.08 12.06
CA ARG A 348 30.58 27.87 12.85
C ARG A 348 30.96 28.04 14.32
N GLU A 349 32.12 28.64 14.60
CA GLU A 349 32.55 28.92 15.97
C GLU A 349 31.61 29.92 16.66
N GLU A 350 31.06 30.88 15.91
CA GLU A 350 30.02 31.80 16.39
C GLU A 350 28.68 31.10 16.65
N GLN A 351 28.20 30.24 15.73
CA GLN A 351 27.00 29.43 15.95
C GLN A 351 27.13 28.49 17.17
N VAL A 352 28.30 27.90 17.40
CA VAL A 352 28.57 27.10 18.60
C VAL A 352 28.50 27.96 19.86
N ARG A 353 29.10 29.16 19.87
CA ARG A 353 29.00 30.09 21.01
C ARG A 353 27.56 30.53 21.32
N ILE A 354 26.75 30.75 20.28
CA ILE A 354 25.32 31.07 20.42
C ILE A 354 24.56 29.87 21.03
N ASN A 355 24.80 28.66 20.54
CA ASN A 355 24.17 27.46 21.07
C ASN A 355 24.59 27.18 22.53
N ASP A 356 25.87 27.36 22.87
CA ASP A 356 26.40 27.25 24.24
C ASP A 356 25.82 28.29 25.19
N SER A 357 25.57 29.53 24.73
CA SER A 357 24.96 30.57 25.56
C SER A 357 23.47 30.28 25.82
N ILE A 358 22.73 29.82 24.81
CA ILE A 358 21.34 29.37 24.94
C ILE A 358 21.24 28.14 25.87
N ALA A 359 22.17 27.19 25.74
CA ALA A 359 22.22 26.00 26.59
C ALA A 359 22.58 26.33 28.06
N LYS A 360 23.37 27.38 28.31
CA LYS A 360 23.64 27.88 29.67
C LYS A 360 22.47 28.66 30.26
N ALA A 361 21.75 29.46 29.46
CA ALA A 361 20.54 30.15 29.91
C ALA A 361 19.48 29.13 30.39
N LYS A 362 19.16 28.14 29.53
CA LYS A 362 18.25 27.01 29.81
C LYS A 362 18.69 26.05 30.94
N LYS A 363 19.74 26.39 31.70
CA LYS A 363 20.24 25.61 32.85
C LYS A 363 20.33 26.45 34.13
N ASN A 364 20.02 27.74 34.04
CA ASN A 364 19.95 28.68 35.16
C ASN A 364 18.51 29.17 35.42
N ASP A 365 17.62 29.04 34.43
CA ASP A 365 16.15 28.98 34.59
C ASP A 365 15.70 27.54 34.95
#